data_AF-A0A7W9HDQ1-F1
#
_entry.id   AF-A0A7W9HDQ1-F1
#
_cell.length_a   1.000
_cell.length_b   1.000
_cell.length_c   1.000
_cell.angle_alpha   90.00
_cell.angle_beta   90.00
_cell.angle_gamma   90.00
#
_symmetry.space_group_name_H-M   'P 1'
#
loop_
_entity.id
_entity.type
_entity.pdbx_description
1 polymer ?
#
loop_
_entity_poly.entity_id
_entity_poly.type
_entity_poly.pdbx_seq_one_letter_code
_entity_poly.pdbx_strand_id
1 'polypeptide(L)'
;MKDIRRSAHHRSRGPGRLAGLLMALLVVLGLSGSTAVAASGGTAQQATATVGVPARAMDAVAAMQPSWNLGNTLDAIPEETSWGNPKAGRELFKTIRAEGFRSVRIPVTWSAHQSTTAPHTIDAAYLSRVKQVVDWALAEKLYVVLNVHHDSWQWIDDMPADHDGVLARFNSIWTQISQVFRDEPRTLIFEGVNEPVFEKATAEQKTKLLRELNTSFHEIVRSSGGGNSDRFLMMSTEAGTPSQNLMDDLYTTIKSLNDRDLIATVHYYSWYPFSVNIAGGTHYDDAAQNDLDDAFARMRDTFVARGIPVYLGEYGLLGWPDHNHPSRVERGEALKYYEHLGHAARLAGVTTALWDPGTWAYLNRETRKWTDPALFAWIKSSWTTRSGTASFDKVFVPKSSPITAKGLTLNLNGTTFRGLWHGKTKLVEGRDYTLFDTKRLTLTARTLTRLTGDREYGVNATLQARFSRGLPWQIDVVTYDPPVLSNATGTPESFTIPTKYQGDLLATMEATYADGGNAGQTSWTPYQEFNMAFSPDYPKGTIILTPAFLKALRDGEAATLTFHFYSGATLKYKVTKSGDSVTGTAVKES
;
A
#
# COMPACT_ATOMS: atom_id res chain seq x y z
N MET A 1 -0.11 51.46 28.13
CA MET A 1 0.51 52.17 29.26
C MET A 1 1.45 51.19 29.96
N LYS A 2 2.77 51.44 29.85
CA LYS A 2 3.72 51.68 30.94
C LYS A 2 3.77 50.59 32.03
N ASP A 3 4.89 50.14 32.55
CA ASP A 3 6.30 50.12 32.18
C ASP A 3 7.01 49.53 33.41
N ILE A 4 8.03 48.69 33.18
CA ILE A 4 9.33 48.72 33.89
C ILE A 4 9.35 48.40 35.40
N ARG A 5 10.08 47.34 35.78
CA ARG A 5 11.40 47.47 36.45
C ARG A 5 12.27 46.20 36.40
N ARG A 6 13.45 46.39 35.80
CA ARG A 6 14.67 45.58 35.83
C ARG A 6 15.46 45.82 37.13
N SER A 7 16.35 44.89 37.49
CA SER A 7 17.82 45.07 37.62
C SER A 7 18.46 43.67 37.84
N ALA A 8 19.40 43.17 37.04
CA ALA A 8 20.84 43.52 36.84
C ALA A 8 21.72 42.97 38.00
N HIS A 9 22.95 42.48 37.88
CA HIS A 9 23.91 42.09 36.82
C HIS A 9 25.18 41.63 37.56
N HIS A 10 25.98 40.70 37.00
CA HIS A 10 27.46 40.69 36.90
C HIS A 10 27.88 39.26 36.43
N ARG A 11 28.55 38.96 35.31
CA ARG A 11 29.72 39.46 34.51
C ARG A 11 31.11 39.24 35.11
N SER A 12 31.86 38.33 34.49
CA SER A 12 33.27 38.45 34.03
C SER A 12 33.43 37.45 32.84
N ARG A 13 33.89 37.77 31.61
CA ARG A 13 35.15 38.38 31.05
C ARG A 13 36.37 37.49 31.31
N GLY A 14 37.20 37.03 30.36
CA GLY A 14 37.43 37.30 28.92
C GLY A 14 38.56 36.35 28.39
N PRO A 15 39.53 36.80 27.56
CA PRO A 15 39.58 36.58 26.10
C PRO A 15 40.93 36.07 25.49
N GLY A 16 40.95 35.77 24.19
CA GLY A 16 42.16 35.77 23.29
C GLY A 16 41.77 35.33 21.86
N ARG A 17 41.73 36.18 20.80
CA ARG A 17 42.75 36.85 19.95
C ARG A 17 43.74 35.87 19.25
N LEU A 18 43.65 35.56 17.94
CA LEU A 18 43.99 36.27 16.66
C LEU A 18 45.48 36.32 16.27
N ALA A 19 45.79 35.80 15.06
CA ALA A 19 46.96 35.98 14.14
C ALA A 19 47.47 34.59 13.64
N GLY A 20 47.91 34.30 12.41
CA GLY A 20 48.25 34.98 11.15
C GLY A 20 49.15 34.04 10.31
N LEU A 21 49.44 34.38 9.03
CA LEU A 21 50.29 33.70 8.00
C LEU A 21 49.58 32.64 7.12
N LEU A 22 49.38 32.76 5.80
CA LEU A 22 50.16 33.26 4.65
C LEU A 22 51.47 32.47 4.40
N MET A 23 51.40 31.49 3.49
CA MET A 23 52.51 31.01 2.67
C MET A 23 51.97 30.66 1.28
N ALA A 24 52.35 31.49 0.32
CA ALA A 24 52.23 31.24 -1.10
C ALA A 24 53.38 30.34 -1.57
N LEU A 25 53.12 29.46 -2.54
CA LEU A 25 54.16 29.07 -3.49
C LEU A 25 53.57 29.13 -4.91
N LEU A 26 54.05 30.14 -5.64
CA LEU A 26 53.95 30.26 -7.08
C LEU A 26 54.86 29.20 -7.74
N VAL A 27 54.34 28.47 -8.72
CA VAL A 27 55.12 28.15 -9.93
C VAL A 27 54.33 28.68 -11.10
N VAL A 28 55.03 29.47 -11.90
CA VAL A 28 54.56 30.35 -12.95
C VAL A 28 55.04 29.83 -14.31
N LEU A 29 54.27 30.16 -15.34
CA LEU A 29 54.59 30.28 -16.77
C LEU A 29 54.47 29.04 -17.68
N GLY A 30 53.53 29.20 -18.61
CA GLY A 30 53.43 28.52 -19.89
C GLY A 30 52.34 29.14 -20.76
N LEU A 31 52.42 30.46 -21.00
CA LEU A 31 51.55 31.17 -21.95
C LEU A 31 52.17 31.14 -23.34
N SER A 32 51.46 30.53 -24.27
CA SER A 32 51.44 30.82 -25.71
C SER A 32 50.06 30.38 -26.17
N GLY A 33 49.10 31.26 -26.49
CA GLY A 33 49.22 32.33 -27.47
C GLY A 33 48.62 31.84 -28.79
N SER A 34 47.30 31.69 -28.84
CA SER A 34 46.55 31.50 -30.09
C SER A 34 45.21 32.21 -30.01
N THR A 35 45.00 33.07 -31.00
CA THR A 35 43.87 33.97 -31.22
C THR A 35 42.53 33.26 -31.36
N ALA A 36 41.49 33.92 -30.87
CA ALA A 36 40.10 33.51 -30.97
C ALA A 36 39.63 33.34 -32.43
N VAL A 37 38.86 32.27 -32.67
CA VAL A 37 37.82 32.22 -33.70
C VAL A 37 36.52 31.97 -32.97
N ALA A 38 35.63 32.96 -32.97
CA ALA A 38 34.26 32.81 -32.51
C ALA A 38 33.51 31.94 -33.53
N ALA A 39 33.00 30.80 -33.08
CA ALA A 39 32.05 29.99 -33.83
C ALA A 39 30.69 30.01 -33.11
N SER A 40 29.71 30.58 -33.80
CA SER A 40 28.31 30.60 -33.46
C SER A 40 27.66 29.22 -33.60
N GLY A 41 26.76 28.88 -32.68
CA GLY A 41 25.65 27.96 -32.94
C GLY A 41 25.89 26.51 -32.51
N GLY A 42 25.03 26.05 -31.60
CA GLY A 42 24.91 24.64 -31.23
C GLY A 42 24.71 24.46 -29.73
N THR A 43 23.48 24.66 -29.25
CA THR A 43 23.03 24.01 -28.02
C THR A 43 23.14 22.50 -28.23
N ALA A 44 24.28 21.93 -27.84
CA ALA A 44 24.44 20.49 -27.76
C ALA A 44 23.45 19.99 -26.69
N GLN A 45 22.32 19.47 -27.15
CA GLN A 45 21.38 18.74 -26.33
C GLN A 45 22.18 17.60 -25.69
N GLN A 46 22.35 17.66 -24.37
CA GLN A 46 22.93 16.56 -23.61
C GLN A 46 22.13 15.31 -23.96
N ALA A 47 22.75 14.41 -24.72
CA ALA A 47 22.19 13.10 -25.02
C ALA A 47 22.01 12.39 -23.69
N THR A 48 20.80 12.46 -23.13
CA THR A 48 20.49 11.74 -21.90
C THR A 48 20.69 10.27 -22.21
N ALA A 49 21.53 9.58 -21.45
CA ALA A 49 21.72 8.13 -21.60
C ALA A 49 20.33 7.46 -21.66
N THR A 50 20.05 6.78 -22.78
CA THR A 50 18.81 6.03 -22.97
C THR A 50 18.85 4.78 -22.09
N VAL A 51 17.72 4.42 -21.49
CA VAL A 51 17.62 3.14 -20.77
C VAL A 51 17.69 2.04 -21.82
N GLY A 52 18.67 1.14 -21.71
CA GLY A 52 18.74 -0.03 -22.59
C GLY A 52 17.57 -0.97 -22.28
N VAL A 53 16.66 -1.16 -23.24
CA VAL A 53 15.51 -2.05 -23.09
C VAL A 53 15.88 -3.44 -23.61
N PRO A 54 15.82 -4.50 -22.78
CA PRO A 54 16.04 -5.86 -23.25
C PRO A 54 15.04 -6.24 -24.36
N ALA A 55 15.51 -7.02 -25.34
CA ALA A 55 14.68 -7.41 -26.47
C ALA A 55 13.53 -8.35 -26.09
N ARG A 56 13.76 -9.23 -25.11
CA ARG A 56 12.79 -10.21 -24.60
C ARG A 56 11.91 -9.56 -23.53
N ALA A 57 10.59 -9.74 -23.65
CA ALA A 57 9.61 -9.24 -22.69
C ALA A 57 9.90 -9.71 -21.25
N MET A 58 10.30 -10.98 -21.07
CA MET A 58 10.74 -11.53 -19.78
C MET A 58 11.81 -10.68 -19.10
N ASP A 59 12.85 -10.31 -19.84
CA ASP A 59 14.00 -9.60 -19.29
C ASP A 59 13.69 -8.10 -19.11
N ALA A 60 12.85 -7.55 -20.00
CA ALA A 60 12.38 -6.16 -19.89
C ALA A 60 11.48 -5.96 -18.67
N VAL A 61 10.53 -6.87 -18.42
CA VAL A 61 9.67 -6.81 -17.23
C VAL A 61 10.50 -7.02 -15.97
N ALA A 62 11.43 -7.97 -15.94
CA ALA A 62 12.34 -8.13 -14.81
C ALA A 62 13.16 -6.84 -14.50
N ALA A 63 13.51 -6.06 -15.53
CA ALA A 63 14.22 -4.78 -15.36
C ALA A 63 13.34 -3.66 -14.76
N MET A 64 12.01 -3.82 -14.77
CA MET A 64 11.05 -2.89 -14.18
C MET A 64 10.96 -3.04 -12.65
N GLN A 65 11.40 -4.16 -12.07
CA GLN A 65 11.29 -4.39 -10.63
C GLN A 65 12.19 -3.45 -9.80
N PRO A 66 11.66 -2.70 -8.81
CA PRO A 66 10.26 -2.58 -8.39
C PRO A 66 9.52 -1.41 -9.06
N SER A 67 8.19 -1.48 -9.07
CA SER A 67 7.30 -0.46 -9.61
C SER A 67 6.44 0.24 -8.56
N TRP A 68 5.95 1.44 -8.89
CA TRP A 68 5.08 2.27 -8.05
C TRP A 68 3.88 2.77 -8.87
N ASN A 69 2.67 2.81 -8.31
CA ASN A 69 1.50 3.39 -8.97
C ASN A 69 1.31 4.86 -8.57
N LEU A 70 1.06 5.72 -9.56
CA LEU A 70 0.57 7.08 -9.36
C LEU A 70 -0.94 7.09 -9.11
N GLY A 71 -1.41 6.34 -8.11
CA GLY A 71 -2.85 6.15 -7.85
C GLY A 71 -3.56 7.42 -7.40
N ASN A 72 -4.87 7.50 -7.59
CA ASN A 72 -5.74 8.63 -7.27
C ASN A 72 -5.20 9.97 -7.78
N THR A 73 -4.65 9.98 -9.00
CA THR A 73 -4.14 11.13 -9.73
C THR A 73 -4.90 11.28 -11.03
N LEU A 74 -4.34 10.87 -12.18
CA LEU A 74 -4.99 10.98 -13.48
C LEU A 74 -6.16 9.99 -13.63
N ASP A 75 -6.23 8.99 -12.77
CA ASP A 75 -7.37 8.10 -12.57
C ASP A 75 -8.51 8.74 -11.76
N ALA A 76 -8.25 9.81 -11.02
CA ALA A 76 -9.29 10.54 -10.28
C ALA A 76 -10.28 11.21 -11.24
N ILE A 77 -11.55 11.28 -10.80
CA ILE A 77 -12.66 11.79 -11.60
C ILE A 77 -13.24 13.05 -10.93
N PRO A 78 -13.51 14.13 -11.67
CA PRO A 78 -13.18 14.34 -13.08
C PRO A 78 -11.73 14.80 -13.35
N GLU A 79 -11.06 15.42 -12.39
CA GLU A 79 -9.75 16.04 -12.59
C GLU A 79 -8.65 15.33 -11.79
N GLU A 80 -7.38 15.53 -12.19
CA GLU A 80 -6.24 14.85 -11.55
C GLU A 80 -6.05 15.19 -10.05
N THR A 81 -6.76 16.21 -9.56
CA THR A 81 -6.77 16.67 -8.18
C THR A 81 -8.08 16.40 -7.44
N SER A 82 -9.08 15.81 -8.10
CA SER A 82 -10.44 15.64 -7.56
C SER A 82 -10.50 14.75 -6.32
N TRP A 83 -9.53 13.85 -6.14
CA TRP A 83 -9.44 12.96 -4.97
C TRP A 83 -8.35 13.39 -3.97
N GLY A 84 -7.96 14.68 -3.98
CA GLY A 84 -7.16 15.30 -2.91
C GLY A 84 -5.64 15.25 -3.10
N ASN A 85 -5.13 14.61 -4.16
CA ASN A 85 -3.71 14.69 -4.51
C ASN A 85 -3.37 15.98 -5.28
N PRO A 86 -2.15 16.53 -5.12
CA PRO A 86 -1.68 17.60 -5.99
C PRO A 86 -1.40 17.07 -7.40
N LYS A 87 -1.37 17.99 -8.38
CA LYS A 87 -0.94 17.67 -9.75
C LYS A 87 0.44 17.01 -9.75
N ALA A 88 0.59 15.92 -10.51
CA ALA A 88 1.88 15.27 -10.66
C ALA A 88 2.90 16.24 -11.28
N GLY A 89 4.14 16.23 -10.79
CA GLY A 89 5.23 17.07 -11.30
C GLY A 89 6.50 16.26 -11.48
N ARG A 90 7.43 16.71 -12.33
CA ARG A 90 8.69 16.00 -12.61
C ARG A 90 9.49 15.62 -11.36
N GLU A 91 9.52 16.51 -10.36
CA GLU A 91 10.23 16.26 -9.11
C GLU A 91 9.67 15.06 -8.31
N LEU A 92 8.39 14.71 -8.49
CA LEU A 92 7.83 13.49 -7.92
C LEU A 92 8.53 12.26 -8.48
N PHE A 93 8.66 12.15 -9.81
CA PHE A 93 9.31 11.00 -10.45
C PHE A 93 10.80 10.92 -10.13
N LYS A 94 11.46 12.06 -9.95
CA LYS A 94 12.84 12.11 -9.47
C LYS A 94 12.97 11.52 -8.06
N THR A 95 12.03 11.84 -7.15
CA THR A 95 11.97 11.21 -5.83
C THR A 95 11.72 9.70 -5.95
N ILE A 96 10.73 9.28 -6.74
CA ILE A 96 10.41 7.86 -6.96
C ILE A 96 11.64 7.09 -7.47
N ARG A 97 12.35 7.65 -8.44
CA ARG A 97 13.60 7.08 -8.94
C ARG A 97 14.69 6.99 -7.85
N ALA A 98 14.86 8.05 -7.06
CA ALA A 98 15.83 8.08 -5.96
C ALA A 98 15.51 7.06 -4.86
N GLU A 99 14.23 6.74 -4.66
CA GLU A 99 13.78 5.69 -3.74
C GLU A 99 14.05 4.27 -4.23
N GLY A 100 14.53 4.11 -5.47
CA GLY A 100 14.98 2.83 -6.03
C GLY A 100 13.97 2.16 -6.96
N PHE A 101 12.82 2.79 -7.21
CA PHE A 101 11.88 2.31 -8.22
C PHE A 101 12.49 2.41 -9.62
N ARG A 102 12.17 1.41 -10.45
CA ARG A 102 12.65 1.32 -11.83
C ARG A 102 11.53 1.55 -12.84
N SER A 103 10.29 1.44 -12.40
CA SER A 103 9.12 1.76 -13.21
C SER A 103 8.04 2.47 -12.42
N VAL A 104 7.12 3.11 -13.14
CA VAL A 104 5.90 3.71 -12.61
C VAL A 104 4.71 3.29 -13.47
N ARG A 105 3.60 2.95 -12.83
CA ARG A 105 2.30 2.83 -13.50
C ARG A 105 1.51 4.12 -13.30
N ILE A 106 1.03 4.68 -14.39
CA ILE A 106 0.27 5.92 -14.46
C ILE A 106 -1.15 5.53 -14.88
N PRO A 107 -2.03 5.23 -13.90
CA PRO A 107 -3.43 4.96 -14.19
C PRO A 107 -4.13 6.24 -14.67
N VAL A 108 -4.96 6.14 -15.71
CA VAL A 108 -5.67 7.30 -16.30
C VAL A 108 -7.13 6.95 -16.58
N THR A 109 -8.05 7.78 -16.09
CA THR A 109 -9.47 7.68 -16.41
C THR A 109 -9.82 8.72 -17.46
N TRP A 110 -10.37 8.28 -18.58
CA TRP A 110 -10.56 9.12 -19.77
C TRP A 110 -11.99 9.65 -19.89
N SER A 111 -12.96 9.02 -19.23
CA SER A 111 -14.39 9.24 -19.42
C SER A 111 -14.84 10.70 -19.28
N ALA A 112 -14.28 11.47 -18.35
CA ALA A 112 -14.60 12.88 -18.14
C ALA A 112 -13.98 13.81 -19.20
N HIS A 113 -12.96 13.31 -19.92
CA HIS A 113 -12.15 14.05 -20.90
C HIS A 113 -12.28 13.45 -22.30
N GLN A 114 -13.32 12.65 -22.55
CA GLN A 114 -13.59 12.05 -23.84
C GLN A 114 -15.03 12.36 -24.25
N SER A 115 -15.22 12.77 -25.50
CA SER A 115 -16.57 12.92 -26.05
C SER A 115 -17.36 11.61 -25.92
N THR A 116 -18.56 11.69 -25.36
CA THR A 116 -19.50 10.55 -25.31
C THR A 116 -20.15 10.26 -26.66
N THR A 117 -19.96 11.13 -27.65
CA THR A 117 -20.43 10.94 -29.03
C THR A 117 -19.27 10.70 -29.98
N ALA A 118 -19.51 9.88 -31.02
CA ALA A 118 -18.56 9.63 -32.10
C ALA A 118 -18.07 10.96 -32.72
N PRO A 119 -16.75 11.12 -33.00
CA PRO A 119 -15.73 10.07 -33.01
C PRO A 119 -15.05 9.81 -31.64
N HIS A 120 -15.65 10.24 -30.53
CA HIS A 120 -15.13 10.05 -29.17
C HIS A 120 -13.74 10.66 -28.94
N THR A 121 -13.54 11.87 -29.48
CA THR A 121 -12.30 12.63 -29.35
C THR A 121 -11.96 12.89 -27.88
N ILE A 122 -10.71 12.65 -27.50
CA ILE A 122 -10.17 13.01 -26.19
C ILE A 122 -9.87 14.51 -26.19
N ASP A 123 -10.19 15.19 -25.10
CA ASP A 123 -9.82 16.60 -24.89
C ASP A 123 -8.30 16.78 -25.10
N ALA A 124 -7.95 17.69 -26.01
CA ALA A 124 -6.57 17.86 -26.45
C ALA A 124 -5.66 18.38 -25.31
N ALA A 125 -6.21 19.19 -24.39
CA ALA A 125 -5.45 19.70 -23.25
C ALA A 125 -5.18 18.59 -22.22
N TYR A 126 -6.16 17.73 -21.97
CA TYR A 126 -6.02 16.58 -21.09
C TYR A 126 -5.04 15.55 -21.67
N LEU A 127 -5.14 15.20 -22.95
CA LEU A 127 -4.19 14.28 -23.60
C LEU A 127 -2.75 14.84 -23.58
N SER A 128 -2.59 16.15 -23.78
CA SER A 128 -1.29 16.82 -23.65
C SER A 128 -0.78 16.79 -22.21
N ARG A 129 -1.66 16.91 -21.22
CA ARG A 129 -1.33 16.81 -19.80
C ARG A 129 -0.86 15.40 -19.44
N VAL A 130 -1.57 14.36 -19.86
CA VAL A 130 -1.16 12.96 -19.67
C VAL A 130 0.21 12.72 -20.30
N LYS A 131 0.41 13.18 -21.55
CA LYS A 131 1.71 13.08 -22.22
C LYS A 131 2.83 13.75 -21.43
N GLN A 132 2.61 14.95 -20.91
CA GLN A 132 3.60 15.64 -20.09
C GLN A 132 4.01 14.83 -18.85
N VAL A 133 3.06 14.20 -18.17
CA VAL A 133 3.33 13.38 -16.98
C VAL A 133 4.12 12.11 -17.36
N VAL A 134 3.77 11.45 -18.45
CA VAL A 134 4.52 10.31 -19.02
C VAL A 134 5.95 10.71 -19.39
N ASP A 135 6.12 11.83 -20.11
CA ASP A 135 7.42 12.33 -20.55
C ASP A 135 8.35 12.66 -19.36
N TRP A 136 7.79 13.19 -18.27
CA TRP A 136 8.56 13.43 -17.04
C TRP A 136 9.05 12.13 -16.40
N ALA A 137 8.21 11.10 -16.33
CA ALA A 137 8.62 9.81 -15.79
C ALA A 137 9.72 9.15 -16.66
N LEU A 138 9.56 9.18 -17.99
CA LEU A 138 10.55 8.69 -18.95
C LEU A 138 11.87 9.46 -18.84
N ALA A 139 11.83 10.78 -18.66
CA ALA A 139 13.01 11.62 -18.47
C ALA A 139 13.81 11.24 -17.21
N GLU A 140 13.14 10.76 -16.16
CA GLU A 140 13.75 10.26 -14.92
C GLU A 140 14.15 8.77 -15.01
N LYS A 141 14.21 8.21 -16.24
CA LYS A 141 14.72 6.86 -16.54
C LYS A 141 13.91 5.75 -15.88
N LEU A 142 12.61 5.98 -15.74
CA LEU A 142 11.63 4.98 -15.34
C LEU A 142 11.04 4.32 -16.59
N TYR A 143 10.73 3.02 -16.52
CA TYR A 143 9.71 2.46 -17.38
C TYR A 143 8.33 3.01 -16.97
N VAL A 144 7.42 3.18 -17.92
CA VAL A 144 6.10 3.75 -17.68
C VAL A 144 5.03 2.79 -18.19
N VAL A 145 4.06 2.44 -17.36
CA VAL A 145 2.84 1.72 -17.78
C VAL A 145 1.69 2.74 -17.83
N LEU A 146 1.09 2.93 -19.00
CA LEU A 146 -0.06 3.82 -19.22
C LEU A 146 -1.28 2.97 -19.58
N ASN A 147 -2.45 3.33 -19.06
CA ASN A 147 -3.65 2.51 -19.25
C ASN A 147 -4.95 3.31 -19.47
N VAL A 148 -6.03 2.54 -19.58
CA VAL A 148 -7.43 2.96 -19.43
C VAL A 148 -7.91 2.42 -18.07
N HIS A 149 -8.29 3.30 -17.12
CA HIS A 149 -8.42 2.94 -15.71
C HIS A 149 -9.87 2.72 -15.24
N HIS A 150 -10.53 3.73 -14.64
CA HIS A 150 -11.90 3.57 -14.11
C HIS A 150 -12.98 3.57 -15.18
N ASP A 151 -12.61 3.83 -16.43
CA ASP A 151 -13.46 3.55 -17.60
C ASP A 151 -14.01 2.11 -17.58
N SER A 152 -13.27 1.18 -16.96
CA SER A 152 -13.66 -0.24 -16.80
C SER A 152 -15.05 -0.43 -16.20
N TRP A 153 -15.31 0.13 -15.02
CA TRP A 153 -16.62 0.04 -14.35
C TRP A 153 -17.55 1.19 -14.72
N GLN A 154 -17.04 2.31 -15.25
CA GLN A 154 -17.87 3.46 -15.59
C GLN A 154 -18.72 3.27 -16.83
N TRP A 155 -18.20 2.59 -17.86
CA TRP A 155 -18.91 2.41 -19.12
C TRP A 155 -18.47 1.17 -19.91
N ILE A 156 -17.27 0.63 -19.71
CA ILE A 156 -16.86 -0.63 -20.37
C ILE A 156 -17.68 -1.82 -19.83
N ASP A 157 -18.07 -1.79 -18.55
CA ASP A 157 -18.96 -2.79 -17.93
C ASP A 157 -20.30 -2.96 -18.67
N ASP A 158 -20.76 -1.92 -19.37
CA ASP A 158 -22.00 -1.95 -20.15
C ASP A 158 -21.86 -2.63 -21.53
N MET A 159 -20.67 -3.12 -21.91
CA MET A 159 -20.45 -3.84 -23.18
C MET A 159 -21.43 -5.00 -23.46
N PRO A 160 -21.91 -5.78 -22.46
CA PRO A 160 -22.94 -6.81 -22.71
C PRO A 160 -24.27 -6.23 -23.22
N ALA A 161 -24.58 -4.98 -22.88
CA ALA A 161 -25.82 -4.30 -23.25
C ALA A 161 -25.67 -3.41 -24.49
N ASP A 162 -24.52 -2.74 -24.65
CA ASP A 162 -24.18 -1.89 -25.79
C ASP A 162 -22.79 -2.25 -26.35
N HIS A 163 -22.72 -3.42 -26.97
CA HIS A 163 -21.47 -3.98 -27.48
C HIS A 163 -20.73 -3.02 -28.44
N ASP A 164 -21.41 -2.60 -29.50
CA ASP A 164 -20.78 -1.83 -30.58
C ASP A 164 -20.43 -0.41 -30.14
N GLY A 165 -21.28 0.23 -29.32
CA GLY A 165 -21.03 1.57 -28.79
C GLY A 165 -19.82 1.60 -27.86
N VAL A 166 -19.75 0.63 -26.93
CA VAL A 166 -18.62 0.50 -26.00
C VAL A 166 -17.34 0.16 -26.76
N LEU A 167 -17.36 -0.82 -27.68
CA LEU A 167 -16.18 -1.20 -28.45
C LEU A 167 -15.67 -0.03 -29.33
N ALA A 168 -16.56 0.71 -29.99
CA ALA A 168 -16.19 1.88 -30.79
C ALA A 168 -15.53 2.98 -29.94
N ARG A 169 -16.06 3.25 -28.75
CA ARG A 169 -15.50 4.22 -27.81
C ARG A 169 -14.12 3.79 -27.29
N PHE A 170 -13.97 2.52 -26.90
CA PHE A 170 -12.70 1.93 -26.46
C PHE A 170 -11.64 1.99 -27.57
N ASN A 171 -12.01 1.60 -28.79
CA ASN A 171 -11.13 1.62 -29.95
C ASN A 171 -10.68 3.05 -30.29
N SER A 172 -11.57 4.04 -30.14
CA SER A 172 -11.22 5.45 -30.34
C SER A 172 -10.18 5.95 -29.33
N ILE A 173 -10.27 5.55 -28.05
CA ILE A 173 -9.25 5.87 -27.04
C ILE A 173 -7.89 5.32 -27.48
N TRP A 174 -7.82 4.02 -27.76
CA TRP A 174 -6.55 3.39 -28.10
C TRP A 174 -5.97 3.87 -29.42
N THR A 175 -6.81 4.24 -30.38
CA THR A 175 -6.36 4.87 -31.63
C THR A 175 -5.65 6.20 -31.35
N GLN A 176 -6.26 7.07 -30.54
CA GLN A 176 -5.70 8.38 -30.21
C GLN A 176 -4.44 8.28 -29.34
N ILE A 177 -4.44 7.41 -28.32
CA ILE A 177 -3.25 7.14 -27.49
C ILE A 177 -2.11 6.60 -28.36
N SER A 178 -2.37 5.59 -29.20
CA SER A 178 -1.34 4.99 -30.05
C SER A 178 -0.71 6.00 -31.00
N GLN A 179 -1.49 6.95 -31.52
CA GLN A 179 -0.99 8.02 -32.38
C GLN A 179 -0.10 9.02 -31.62
N VAL A 180 -0.55 9.51 -30.45
CA VAL A 180 0.19 10.52 -29.68
C VAL A 180 1.50 9.99 -29.12
N PHE A 181 1.53 8.72 -28.71
CA PHE A 181 2.69 8.08 -28.08
C PHE A 181 3.49 7.19 -29.05
N ARG A 182 3.23 7.27 -30.36
CA ARG A 182 3.82 6.41 -31.41
C ARG A 182 5.34 6.32 -31.33
N ASP A 183 6.00 7.46 -31.12
CA ASP A 183 7.46 7.58 -31.18
C ASP A 183 8.13 7.60 -29.80
N GLU A 184 7.35 7.42 -28.72
CA GLU A 184 7.93 7.26 -27.38
C GLU A 184 8.72 5.96 -27.25
N PRO A 185 9.81 5.94 -26.46
CA PRO A 185 10.68 4.79 -26.33
C PRO A 185 9.93 3.54 -25.84
N ARG A 186 10.49 2.37 -26.12
CA ARG A 186 9.96 1.06 -25.69
C ARG A 186 9.89 0.88 -24.16
N THR A 187 10.43 1.82 -23.38
CA THR A 187 10.22 1.94 -21.93
C THR A 187 8.81 2.42 -21.57
N LEU A 188 8.01 2.92 -22.53
CA LEU A 188 6.57 3.14 -22.36
C LEU A 188 5.81 1.88 -22.79
N ILE A 189 5.02 1.33 -21.89
CA ILE A 189 4.18 0.14 -22.03
C ILE A 189 2.72 0.58 -21.98
N PHE A 190 1.87 -0.07 -22.78
CA PHE A 190 0.43 0.13 -22.72
C PHE A 190 -0.25 -1.05 -22.06
N GLU A 191 -1.15 -0.79 -21.12
CA GLU A 191 -2.05 -1.76 -20.49
C GLU A 191 -3.48 -1.50 -20.99
N GLY A 192 -4.12 -2.50 -21.59
CA GLY A 192 -5.37 -2.33 -22.34
C GLY A 192 -6.53 -1.76 -21.52
N VAL A 193 -6.78 -2.30 -20.32
CA VAL A 193 -7.83 -1.83 -19.41
C VAL A 193 -7.58 -2.36 -18.00
N ASN A 194 -7.79 -1.52 -16.99
CA ASN A 194 -7.70 -1.87 -15.57
C ASN A 194 -8.91 -2.67 -15.11
N GLU A 195 -8.70 -3.79 -14.41
CA GLU A 195 -9.76 -4.55 -13.73
C GLU A 195 -11.09 -4.64 -14.51
N PRO A 196 -11.08 -5.14 -15.76
CA PRO A 196 -12.27 -5.18 -16.60
C PRO A 196 -13.34 -6.07 -15.96
N VAL A 197 -14.55 -5.54 -15.84
CA VAL A 197 -15.74 -6.20 -15.32
C VAL A 197 -16.87 -6.14 -16.34
N PHE A 198 -17.81 -7.08 -16.24
CA PHE A 198 -19.03 -7.14 -17.05
C PHE A 198 -20.16 -7.74 -16.21
N GLU A 199 -20.60 -7.04 -15.16
CA GLU A 199 -21.46 -7.57 -14.09
C GLU A 199 -22.76 -8.21 -14.60
N LYS A 200 -23.28 -7.71 -15.73
CA LYS A 200 -24.52 -8.16 -16.36
C LYS A 200 -24.36 -9.35 -17.32
N ALA A 201 -23.19 -9.99 -17.38
CA ALA A 201 -22.89 -11.09 -18.31
C ALA A 201 -22.61 -12.42 -17.58
N THR A 202 -22.89 -13.55 -18.26
CA THR A 202 -22.45 -14.89 -17.78
C THR A 202 -20.94 -15.03 -17.88
N ALA A 203 -20.34 -15.94 -17.11
CA ALA A 203 -18.89 -16.18 -17.13
C ALA A 203 -18.35 -16.40 -18.56
N GLU A 204 -19.04 -17.19 -19.39
CA GLU A 204 -18.64 -17.45 -20.77
C GLU A 204 -18.72 -16.19 -21.65
N GLN A 205 -19.68 -15.29 -21.39
CA GLN A 205 -19.77 -14.00 -22.08
C GLN A 205 -18.62 -13.09 -21.65
N LYS A 206 -18.31 -13.02 -20.35
CA LYS A 206 -17.20 -12.21 -19.83
C LYS A 206 -15.87 -12.58 -20.47
N THR A 207 -15.55 -13.88 -20.55
CA THR A 207 -14.33 -14.37 -21.20
C THR A 207 -14.26 -13.94 -22.67
N LYS A 208 -15.38 -13.97 -23.40
CA LYS A 208 -15.43 -13.56 -24.82
C LYS A 208 -15.24 -12.05 -24.98
N LEU A 209 -15.97 -11.24 -24.19
CA LEU A 209 -15.89 -9.78 -24.23
C LEU A 209 -14.48 -9.29 -23.87
N LEU A 210 -13.87 -9.86 -22.83
CA LEU A 210 -12.49 -9.51 -22.45
C LEU A 210 -11.49 -9.91 -23.54
N ARG A 211 -11.65 -11.08 -24.15
CA ARG A 211 -10.80 -11.49 -25.29
C ARG A 211 -10.91 -10.51 -26.46
N GLU A 212 -12.12 -10.04 -26.75
CA GLU A 212 -12.39 -9.08 -27.82
C GLU A 212 -11.73 -7.72 -27.54
N LEU A 213 -11.88 -7.17 -26.33
CA LEU A 213 -11.19 -5.94 -25.94
C LEU A 213 -9.66 -6.06 -26.04
N ASN A 214 -9.09 -7.16 -25.51
CA ASN A 214 -7.64 -7.40 -25.57
C ASN A 214 -7.13 -7.55 -27.01
N THR A 215 -7.90 -8.22 -27.88
CA THR A 215 -7.54 -8.42 -29.29
C THR A 215 -7.64 -7.10 -30.06
N SER A 216 -8.73 -6.34 -29.88
CA SER A 216 -8.90 -5.04 -30.53
C SER A 216 -7.82 -4.05 -30.11
N PHE A 217 -7.50 -3.98 -28.81
CA PHE A 217 -6.39 -3.19 -28.28
C PHE A 217 -5.06 -3.55 -28.96
N HIS A 218 -4.73 -4.84 -29.02
CA HIS A 218 -3.52 -5.34 -29.68
C HIS A 218 -3.44 -4.90 -31.14
N GLU A 219 -4.50 -5.13 -31.91
CA GLU A 219 -4.56 -4.83 -33.35
C GLU A 219 -4.42 -3.33 -33.62
N ILE A 220 -5.12 -2.48 -32.85
CA ILE A 220 -5.03 -1.02 -32.97
C ILE A 220 -3.60 -0.53 -32.72
N VAL A 221 -2.98 -1.00 -31.64
CA VAL A 221 -1.62 -0.55 -31.30
C VAL A 221 -0.63 -1.04 -32.35
N ARG A 222 -0.69 -2.32 -32.77
CA ARG A 222 0.24 -2.88 -33.76
C ARG A 222 0.08 -2.25 -35.14
N SER A 223 -1.15 -1.97 -35.57
CA SER A 223 -1.43 -1.33 -36.86
C SER A 223 -1.01 0.14 -36.93
N SER A 224 -0.83 0.80 -35.77
CA SER A 224 -0.41 2.19 -35.73
C SER A 224 1.05 2.42 -36.17
N GLY A 225 1.91 1.39 -36.16
CA GLY A 225 3.30 1.45 -36.64
C GLY A 225 4.26 2.28 -35.78
N GLY A 226 5.48 2.53 -36.28
CA GLY A 226 6.52 3.24 -35.52
C GLY A 226 6.98 2.43 -34.29
N GLY A 227 7.23 3.11 -33.16
CA GLY A 227 7.61 2.46 -31.90
C GLY A 227 6.55 1.52 -31.31
N ASN A 228 5.31 1.56 -31.82
CA ASN A 228 4.24 0.67 -31.38
C ASN A 228 4.32 -0.74 -32.00
N SER A 229 5.15 -0.93 -33.03
CA SER A 229 5.32 -2.23 -33.70
C SER A 229 5.96 -3.30 -32.81
N ASP A 230 6.78 -2.90 -31.84
CA ASP A 230 7.41 -3.78 -30.83
C ASP A 230 7.25 -3.28 -29.40
N ARG A 231 6.36 -2.30 -29.16
CA ARG A 231 6.00 -1.83 -27.81
C ARG A 231 5.42 -2.97 -26.99
N PHE A 232 5.83 -3.08 -25.74
CA PHE A 232 5.21 -4.06 -24.84
C PHE A 232 3.74 -3.71 -24.57
N LEU A 233 2.87 -4.71 -24.66
CA LEU A 233 1.44 -4.58 -24.37
C LEU A 233 1.05 -5.50 -23.21
N MET A 234 0.34 -4.94 -22.26
CA MET A 234 -0.07 -5.58 -21.03
C MET A 234 -1.58 -5.84 -21.04
N MET A 235 -1.98 -7.05 -20.64
CA MET A 235 -3.37 -7.52 -20.69
C MET A 235 -3.77 -8.08 -19.32
N SER A 236 -4.92 -7.63 -18.82
CA SER A 236 -5.43 -8.00 -17.50
C SER A 236 -6.34 -9.22 -17.55
N THR A 237 -6.38 -9.99 -16.46
CA THR A 237 -7.51 -10.88 -16.17
C THR A 237 -8.76 -10.08 -15.83
N GLU A 238 -9.93 -10.72 -15.87
CA GLU A 238 -11.19 -10.14 -15.37
C GLU A 238 -11.00 -9.67 -13.92
N ALA A 239 -11.46 -8.44 -13.63
CA ALA A 239 -11.34 -7.77 -12.33
C ALA A 239 -9.91 -7.76 -11.74
N GLY A 240 -8.86 -7.92 -12.59
CA GLY A 240 -7.49 -8.08 -12.11
C GLY A 240 -7.27 -9.32 -11.24
N THR A 241 -8.19 -10.27 -11.22
CA THR A 241 -8.21 -11.35 -10.23
C THR A 241 -7.22 -12.47 -10.61
N PRO A 242 -6.37 -12.95 -9.67
CA PRO A 242 -5.39 -14.01 -9.92
C PRO A 242 -5.97 -15.42 -9.64
N SER A 243 -7.18 -15.71 -10.11
CA SER A 243 -7.76 -17.06 -10.05
C SER A 243 -7.31 -17.91 -11.24
N GLN A 244 -7.26 -19.23 -11.05
CA GLN A 244 -6.73 -20.15 -12.06
C GLN A 244 -7.46 -20.04 -13.42
N ASN A 245 -8.79 -20.09 -13.40
CA ASN A 245 -9.62 -20.04 -14.61
C ASN A 245 -9.42 -18.73 -15.40
N LEU A 246 -9.39 -17.59 -14.72
CA LEU A 246 -9.21 -16.29 -15.38
C LEU A 246 -7.80 -16.13 -15.96
N MET A 247 -6.79 -16.66 -15.28
CA MET A 247 -5.42 -16.68 -15.80
C MET A 247 -5.26 -17.64 -16.99
N ASP A 248 -5.95 -18.79 -17.00
CA ASP A 248 -5.96 -19.71 -18.14
C ASP A 248 -6.64 -19.08 -19.38
N ASP A 249 -7.71 -18.32 -19.17
CA ASP A 249 -8.39 -17.55 -20.22
C ASP A 249 -7.49 -16.46 -20.82
N LEU A 250 -6.80 -15.71 -19.96
CA LEU A 250 -5.81 -14.72 -20.39
C LEU A 250 -4.63 -15.37 -21.11
N TYR A 251 -4.10 -16.48 -20.59
CA TYR A 251 -3.03 -17.25 -21.24
C TYR A 251 -3.45 -17.67 -22.65
N THR A 252 -4.67 -18.19 -22.81
CA THR A 252 -5.22 -18.60 -24.11
C THR A 252 -5.26 -17.42 -25.08
N THR A 253 -5.69 -16.25 -24.60
CA THR A 253 -5.76 -15.02 -25.41
C THR A 253 -4.37 -14.53 -25.82
N ILE A 254 -3.40 -14.46 -24.90
CA ILE A 254 -2.02 -14.09 -25.19
C ILE A 254 -1.41 -15.05 -26.23
N LYS A 255 -1.66 -16.36 -26.09
CA LYS A 255 -1.16 -17.36 -27.03
C LYS A 255 -1.79 -17.23 -28.42
N SER A 256 -3.06 -16.88 -28.54
CA SER A 256 -3.73 -16.74 -29.84
C SER A 256 -3.22 -15.54 -30.65
N LEU A 257 -2.73 -14.49 -29.99
CA LEU A 257 -2.21 -13.30 -30.66
C LEU A 257 -0.82 -13.51 -31.29
N ASN A 258 -0.11 -14.58 -30.93
CA ASN A 258 1.21 -14.94 -31.46
C ASN A 258 2.22 -13.77 -31.45
N ASP A 259 2.21 -12.99 -30.37
CA ASP A 259 3.06 -11.83 -30.19
C ASP A 259 4.01 -12.06 -29.00
N ARG A 260 5.30 -11.78 -29.21
CA ARG A 260 6.36 -12.02 -28.22
C ARG A 260 6.51 -10.89 -27.18
N ASP A 261 5.84 -9.77 -27.40
CA ASP A 261 5.95 -8.53 -26.64
C ASP A 261 4.73 -8.30 -25.72
N LEU A 262 4.06 -9.40 -25.32
CA LEU A 262 2.90 -9.39 -24.43
C LEU A 262 3.27 -9.67 -22.97
N ILE A 263 2.57 -9.01 -22.05
CA ILE A 263 2.72 -9.11 -20.60
C ILE A 263 1.37 -9.44 -19.98
N ALA A 264 1.32 -10.40 -19.06
CA ALA A 264 0.13 -10.64 -18.25
C ALA A 264 0.14 -9.74 -17.01
N THR A 265 -1.02 -9.16 -16.65
CA THR A 265 -1.21 -8.45 -15.39
C THR A 265 -2.39 -8.99 -14.58
N VAL A 266 -2.22 -8.96 -13.27
CA VAL A 266 -3.20 -9.27 -12.22
C VAL A 266 -2.92 -8.32 -11.05
N HIS A 267 -3.84 -8.19 -10.12
CA HIS A 267 -3.72 -7.40 -8.89
C HIS A 267 -3.85 -8.30 -7.65
N TYR A 268 -3.30 -7.87 -6.53
CA TYR A 268 -3.37 -8.66 -5.30
C TYR A 268 -3.33 -7.80 -4.03
N TYR A 269 -4.45 -7.80 -3.30
CA TYR A 269 -4.62 -7.03 -2.05
C TYR A 269 -4.74 -7.90 -0.79
N SER A 270 -4.21 -9.12 -0.84
CA SER A 270 -4.34 -10.16 0.20
C SER A 270 -5.72 -10.83 0.28
N TRP A 271 -5.79 -11.93 1.05
CA TRP A 271 -7.03 -12.54 1.48
C TRP A 271 -7.99 -11.51 2.11
N TYR A 272 -9.21 -11.43 1.57
CA TYR A 272 -10.15 -10.34 1.85
C TYR A 272 -10.39 -10.10 3.35
N PRO A 273 -10.76 -11.11 4.17
CA PRO A 273 -10.96 -10.94 5.61
C PRO A 273 -9.81 -10.26 6.36
N PHE A 274 -8.56 -10.62 6.03
CA PHE A 274 -7.38 -9.98 6.61
C PHE A 274 -7.20 -8.55 6.09
N SER A 275 -7.34 -8.34 4.78
CA SER A 275 -7.04 -7.06 4.14
C SER A 275 -7.88 -5.88 4.68
N VAL A 276 -9.14 -6.13 5.03
CA VAL A 276 -10.06 -5.10 5.55
C VAL A 276 -10.38 -5.24 7.04
N ASN A 277 -9.89 -6.29 7.71
CA ASN A 277 -10.25 -6.66 9.08
C ASN A 277 -11.76 -6.87 9.25
N ILE A 278 -12.25 -7.98 8.67
CA ILE A 278 -13.63 -8.49 8.78
C ILE A 278 -13.58 -10.01 9.00
N ALA A 279 -14.67 -10.63 9.44
CA ALA A 279 -14.75 -12.09 9.62
C ALA A 279 -13.66 -12.70 10.53
N GLY A 280 -13.13 -11.91 11.46
CA GLY A 280 -12.06 -12.32 12.37
C GLY A 280 -10.65 -12.22 11.80
N GLY A 281 -10.47 -11.69 10.57
CA GLY A 281 -9.18 -11.50 9.90
C GLY A 281 -8.31 -10.40 10.53
N THR A 282 -7.95 -10.56 11.79
CA THR A 282 -7.14 -9.60 12.56
C THR A 282 -5.64 -9.86 12.43
N HIS A 283 -5.25 -11.07 12.02
CA HIS A 283 -3.86 -11.50 11.91
C HIS A 283 -3.54 -11.95 10.49
N TYR A 284 -2.27 -11.79 10.10
CA TYR A 284 -1.69 -12.42 8.92
C TYR A 284 -1.39 -13.89 9.25
N ASP A 285 -2.46 -14.69 9.24
CA ASP A 285 -2.49 -16.09 9.65
C ASP A 285 -2.22 -17.05 8.48
N ASP A 286 -2.46 -18.35 8.68
CA ASP A 286 -2.24 -19.37 7.67
C ASP A 286 -3.18 -19.22 6.47
N ALA A 287 -4.41 -18.71 6.64
CA ALA A 287 -5.32 -18.49 5.53
C ALA A 287 -4.80 -17.37 4.62
N ALA A 288 -4.37 -16.25 5.20
CA ALA A 288 -3.78 -15.14 4.45
C ALA A 288 -2.42 -15.49 3.81
N GLN A 289 -1.62 -16.34 4.46
CA GLN A 289 -0.35 -16.82 3.91
C GLN A 289 -0.56 -17.79 2.73
N ASN A 290 -1.45 -18.77 2.89
CA ASN A 290 -1.73 -19.76 1.84
C ASN A 290 -2.37 -19.10 0.61
N ASP A 291 -3.30 -18.15 0.80
CA ASP A 291 -3.89 -17.40 -0.31
C ASP A 291 -2.82 -16.66 -1.14
N LEU A 292 -1.83 -16.07 -0.47
CA LEU A 292 -0.69 -15.40 -1.12
C LEU A 292 0.18 -16.40 -1.87
N ASP A 293 0.60 -17.48 -1.21
CA ASP A 293 1.46 -18.51 -1.80
C ASP A 293 0.80 -19.14 -3.04
N ASP A 294 -0.49 -19.46 -2.94
CA ASP A 294 -1.27 -20.02 -4.04
C ASP A 294 -1.40 -19.02 -5.19
N ALA A 295 -1.65 -17.73 -4.92
CA ALA A 295 -1.74 -16.71 -5.96
C ALA A 295 -0.43 -16.58 -6.75
N PHE A 296 0.71 -16.48 -6.07
CA PHE A 296 2.02 -16.39 -6.73
C PHE A 296 2.44 -17.69 -7.41
N ALA A 297 2.08 -18.86 -6.86
CA ALA A 297 2.31 -20.14 -7.51
C ALA A 297 1.55 -20.23 -8.84
N ARG A 298 0.27 -19.84 -8.86
CA ARG A 298 -0.53 -19.82 -10.09
C ARG A 298 0.02 -18.83 -11.12
N MET A 299 0.43 -17.62 -10.71
CA MET A 299 1.08 -16.64 -11.61
C MET A 299 2.34 -17.24 -12.26
N ARG A 300 3.17 -17.92 -11.46
CA ARG A 300 4.38 -18.59 -11.96
C ARG A 300 4.04 -19.70 -12.95
N ASP A 301 3.16 -20.61 -12.57
CA ASP A 301 2.91 -21.86 -13.29
C ASP A 301 2.12 -21.65 -14.58
N THR A 302 1.21 -20.67 -14.60
CA THR A 302 0.41 -20.32 -15.78
C THR A 302 1.20 -19.45 -16.77
N PHE A 303 2.01 -18.50 -16.31
CA PHE A 303 2.66 -17.52 -17.20
C PHE A 303 4.20 -17.58 -17.19
N VAL A 304 4.84 -17.30 -16.04
CA VAL A 304 6.29 -17.07 -15.97
C VAL A 304 7.07 -18.30 -16.43
N ALA A 305 6.70 -19.49 -15.94
CA ALA A 305 7.31 -20.76 -16.32
C ALA A 305 7.11 -21.11 -17.80
N ARG A 306 6.15 -20.46 -18.47
CA ARG A 306 5.81 -20.63 -19.89
C ARG A 306 6.30 -19.47 -20.77
N GLY A 307 7.14 -18.60 -20.22
CA GLY A 307 7.81 -17.52 -20.95
C GLY A 307 6.96 -16.27 -21.19
N ILE A 308 5.84 -16.11 -20.49
CA ILE A 308 5.03 -14.88 -20.47
C ILE A 308 5.36 -14.13 -19.18
N PRO A 309 5.88 -12.90 -19.24
CA PRO A 309 6.17 -12.14 -18.02
C PRO A 309 4.88 -11.74 -17.30
N VAL A 310 4.95 -11.70 -15.97
CA VAL A 310 3.87 -11.20 -15.12
C VAL A 310 4.32 -9.91 -14.45
N TYR A 311 3.48 -8.90 -14.59
CA TYR A 311 3.55 -7.64 -13.85
C TYR A 311 2.32 -7.56 -12.94
N LEU A 312 2.50 -7.70 -11.63
CA LEU A 312 1.46 -7.50 -10.63
C LEU A 312 1.15 -6.00 -10.57
N GLY A 313 0.11 -5.60 -11.31
CA GLY A 313 -0.26 -4.22 -11.63
C GLY A 313 -0.52 -3.34 -10.41
N GLU A 314 -1.03 -3.96 -9.36
CA GLU A 314 -1.31 -3.33 -8.08
C GLU A 314 -1.14 -4.35 -6.96
N TYR A 315 -0.54 -3.91 -5.85
CA TYR A 315 -0.57 -4.65 -4.60
C TYR A 315 -0.63 -3.71 -3.39
N GLY A 316 -1.18 -4.22 -2.29
CA GLY A 316 -1.32 -3.53 -1.01
C GLY A 316 -2.25 -4.28 -0.07
N LEU A 317 -2.87 -3.58 0.88
CA LEU A 317 -4.00 -4.10 1.64
C LEU A 317 -5.19 -3.17 1.38
N LEU A 318 -6.39 -3.71 1.19
CA LEU A 318 -7.57 -2.92 0.83
C LEU A 318 -7.85 -1.85 1.90
N GLY A 319 -7.75 -0.58 1.50
CA GLY A 319 -7.96 0.56 2.39
C GLY A 319 -6.92 0.70 3.51
N TRP A 320 -5.70 0.16 3.33
CA TRP A 320 -4.60 0.30 4.29
C TRP A 320 -3.23 0.50 3.58
N PRO A 321 -2.35 1.36 4.10
CA PRO A 321 -2.52 2.25 5.24
C PRO A 321 -3.43 3.44 4.89
N ASP A 322 -4.09 3.97 5.90
CA ASP A 322 -4.87 5.20 5.81
C ASP A 322 -4.66 6.00 7.09
N HIS A 323 -3.89 7.08 7.01
CA HIS A 323 -3.55 7.92 8.16
C HIS A 323 -4.65 8.93 8.53
N ASN A 324 -5.78 8.93 7.81
CA ASN A 324 -6.97 9.70 8.20
C ASN A 324 -7.88 8.93 9.17
N HIS A 325 -7.67 7.63 9.31
CA HIS A 325 -8.45 6.76 10.18
C HIS A 325 -7.54 5.94 11.12
N PRO A 326 -8.06 5.40 12.22
CA PRO A 326 -7.34 4.41 13.02
C PRO A 326 -6.94 3.21 12.15
N SER A 327 -5.76 2.64 12.40
CA SER A 327 -5.24 1.53 11.61
C SER A 327 -6.15 0.29 11.71
N ARG A 328 -6.78 -0.09 10.59
CA ARG A 328 -7.64 -1.28 10.52
C ARG A 328 -6.84 -2.59 10.58
N VAL A 329 -5.64 -2.60 10.01
CA VAL A 329 -4.70 -3.74 10.09
C VAL A 329 -3.66 -3.43 11.15
N GLU A 330 -3.34 -4.42 11.97
CA GLU A 330 -2.28 -4.31 12.98
C GLU A 330 -0.91 -4.18 12.28
N ARG A 331 -0.02 -3.35 12.84
CA ARG A 331 1.25 -2.97 12.20
C ARG A 331 2.12 -4.19 11.93
N GLY A 332 2.42 -4.99 12.95
CA GLY A 332 3.23 -6.19 12.82
C GLY A 332 2.64 -7.17 11.79
N GLU A 333 1.32 -7.35 11.81
CA GLU A 333 0.62 -8.19 10.83
C GLU A 333 0.81 -7.69 9.39
N ALA A 334 0.66 -6.39 9.14
CA ALA A 334 0.93 -5.80 7.84
C ALA A 334 2.41 -5.93 7.42
N LEU A 335 3.36 -5.74 8.34
CA LEU A 335 4.79 -5.91 8.04
C LEU A 335 5.13 -7.35 7.64
N LYS A 336 4.49 -8.35 8.27
CA LYS A 336 4.62 -9.76 7.86
C LYS A 336 4.11 -9.98 6.44
N TYR A 337 2.96 -9.40 6.09
CA TYR A 337 2.41 -9.46 4.72
C TYR A 337 3.38 -8.89 3.68
N TYR A 338 3.90 -7.67 3.85
CA TYR A 338 4.83 -7.07 2.87
C TYR A 338 6.18 -7.80 2.78
N GLU A 339 6.65 -8.41 3.88
CA GLU A 339 7.82 -9.29 3.86
C GLU A 339 7.56 -10.53 3.02
N HIS A 340 6.41 -11.18 3.22
CA HIS A 340 6.04 -12.40 2.51
C HIS A 340 5.77 -12.16 1.02
N LEU A 341 5.00 -11.11 0.68
CA LEU A 341 4.71 -10.73 -0.70
C LEU A 341 5.99 -10.50 -1.52
N GLY A 342 6.93 -9.73 -0.98
CA GLY A 342 8.20 -9.51 -1.66
C GLY A 342 9.00 -10.79 -1.82
N HIS A 343 8.92 -11.72 -0.86
CA HIS A 343 9.54 -13.04 -0.99
C HIS A 343 8.93 -13.88 -2.10
N ALA A 344 7.60 -14.00 -2.11
CA ALA A 344 6.86 -14.78 -3.10
C ALA A 344 7.08 -14.22 -4.52
N ALA A 345 7.04 -12.89 -4.69
CA ALA A 345 7.32 -12.23 -5.96
C ALA A 345 8.71 -12.59 -6.52
N ARG A 346 9.75 -12.58 -5.68
CA ARG A 346 11.11 -12.98 -6.11
C ARG A 346 11.20 -14.44 -6.49
N LEU A 347 10.50 -15.33 -5.79
CA LEU A 347 10.48 -16.77 -6.11
C LEU A 347 9.70 -17.05 -7.40
N ALA A 348 8.61 -16.32 -7.62
CA ALA A 348 7.74 -16.48 -8.77
C ALA A 348 8.25 -15.74 -10.03
N GLY A 349 9.24 -14.85 -9.90
CA GLY A 349 9.73 -14.02 -11.01
C GLY A 349 8.75 -12.94 -11.44
N VAL A 350 7.94 -12.44 -10.51
CA VAL A 350 6.88 -11.46 -10.75
C VAL A 350 7.38 -10.05 -10.43
N THR A 351 7.17 -9.10 -11.35
CA THR A 351 7.38 -7.68 -11.08
C THR A 351 6.18 -7.11 -10.36
N THR A 352 6.38 -6.26 -9.35
CA THR A 352 5.33 -5.79 -8.45
C THR A 352 5.23 -4.26 -8.45
N ALA A 353 4.01 -3.74 -8.55
CA ALA A 353 3.72 -2.31 -8.51
C ALA A 353 2.90 -1.93 -7.27
N LEU A 354 3.53 -1.21 -6.33
CA LEU A 354 2.88 -0.78 -5.09
C LEU A 354 1.72 0.17 -5.43
N TRP A 355 0.51 -0.10 -4.94
CA TRP A 355 -0.59 0.86 -5.04
C TRP A 355 -0.40 1.99 -4.02
N ASP A 356 -0.10 3.20 -4.50
CA ASP A 356 0.04 4.39 -3.67
C ASP A 356 -1.05 5.42 -4.03
N PRO A 357 -2.19 5.42 -3.30
CA PRO A 357 -3.29 6.36 -3.55
C PRO A 357 -2.96 7.78 -3.08
N GLY A 358 -1.76 8.03 -2.54
CA GLY A 358 -1.25 9.36 -2.27
C GLY A 358 -1.03 9.69 -0.81
N THR A 359 -1.16 10.98 -0.49
CA THR A 359 -0.51 11.61 0.66
C THR A 359 -0.87 11.02 2.02
N TRP A 360 -2.12 10.58 2.20
CA TRP A 360 -2.61 9.98 3.44
C TRP A 360 -2.24 8.50 3.60
N ALA A 361 -1.80 7.82 2.54
CA ALA A 361 -1.44 6.40 2.59
C ALA A 361 0.08 6.23 2.71
N TYR A 362 0.84 6.50 1.64
CA TYR A 362 2.28 6.22 1.60
C TYR A 362 3.12 7.48 1.38
N LEU A 363 3.36 7.90 0.13
CA LEU A 363 4.21 9.05 -0.15
C LEU A 363 3.39 10.33 0.00
N ASN A 364 3.76 11.17 0.97
CA ASN A 364 3.25 12.54 1.04
C ASN A 364 3.79 13.33 -0.16
N ARG A 365 2.92 13.65 -1.12
CA ARG A 365 3.34 14.22 -2.42
C ARG A 365 3.73 15.69 -2.35
N GLU A 366 3.28 16.41 -1.33
CA GLU A 366 3.68 17.80 -1.08
C GLU A 366 5.11 17.88 -0.54
N THR A 367 5.40 17.06 0.47
CA THR A 367 6.72 17.04 1.14
C THR A 367 7.73 16.11 0.47
N ARG A 368 7.25 15.18 -0.37
CA ARG A 368 8.00 14.10 -1.04
C ARG A 368 8.72 13.20 -0.03
N LYS A 369 8.05 12.89 1.08
CA LYS A 369 8.52 11.99 2.14
C LYS A 369 7.48 10.92 2.41
N TRP A 370 7.93 9.71 2.72
CA TRP A 370 7.04 8.65 3.18
C TRP A 370 6.38 9.05 4.51
N THR A 371 5.06 8.92 4.59
CA THR A 371 4.29 9.16 5.81
C THR A 371 4.68 8.16 6.90
N ASP A 372 4.92 6.90 6.52
CA ASP A 372 5.56 5.89 7.37
C ASP A 372 6.86 5.36 6.72
N PRO A 373 8.03 5.97 7.04
CA PRO A 373 9.30 5.52 6.51
C PRO A 373 9.69 4.10 6.93
N ALA A 374 9.19 3.62 8.08
CA ALA A 374 9.50 2.28 8.56
C ALA A 374 8.71 1.23 7.77
N LEU A 375 7.41 1.45 7.50
CA LEU A 375 6.64 0.62 6.59
C LEU A 375 7.29 0.55 5.21
N PHE A 376 7.64 1.71 4.64
CA PHE A 376 8.30 1.73 3.34
C PHE A 376 9.66 1.00 3.36
N ALA A 377 10.43 1.10 4.44
CA ALA A 377 11.67 0.34 4.58
C ALA A 377 11.43 -1.18 4.52
N TRP A 378 10.35 -1.69 5.13
CA TRP A 378 9.98 -3.11 5.05
C TRP A 378 9.62 -3.54 3.63
N ILE A 379 8.80 -2.74 2.94
CA ILE A 379 8.47 -2.95 1.52
C ILE A 379 9.76 -2.98 0.68
N LYS A 380 10.62 -1.98 0.84
CA LYS A 380 11.87 -1.83 0.10
C LYS A 380 12.86 -2.97 0.38
N SER A 381 12.96 -3.41 1.64
CA SER A 381 13.81 -4.55 2.02
C SER A 381 13.32 -5.83 1.35
N SER A 382 12.00 -6.04 1.27
CA SER A 382 11.43 -7.25 0.67
C SER A 382 11.62 -7.34 -0.84
N TRP A 383 12.13 -6.31 -1.52
CA TRP A 383 12.54 -6.43 -2.92
C TRP A 383 13.82 -7.25 -3.12
N THR A 384 14.66 -7.40 -2.08
CA THR A 384 16.01 -7.98 -2.25
C THR A 384 16.37 -9.02 -1.19
N THR A 385 15.69 -9.03 -0.03
CA THR A 385 16.05 -9.93 1.06
C THR A 385 14.84 -10.30 1.92
N ARG A 386 15.00 -11.35 2.72
CA ARG A 386 14.04 -11.73 3.76
C ARG A 386 14.43 -11.10 5.09
N SER A 387 13.43 -10.78 5.89
CA SER A 387 13.59 -10.28 7.26
C SER A 387 12.93 -11.26 8.22
N GLY A 388 13.60 -11.58 9.33
CA GLY A 388 12.97 -12.34 10.40
C GLY A 388 11.90 -11.50 11.09
N THR A 389 10.80 -12.13 11.49
CA THR A 389 9.69 -11.51 12.24
C THR A 389 9.37 -12.34 13.49
N ALA A 390 8.25 -12.08 14.13
CA ALA A 390 7.74 -12.92 15.22
C ALA A 390 6.22 -13.08 15.08
N SER A 391 5.63 -13.92 15.94
CA SER A 391 4.19 -14.17 16.00
C SER A 391 3.39 -12.88 16.17
N PHE A 392 3.97 -11.91 16.90
CA PHE A 392 3.42 -10.57 17.09
C PHE A 392 4.53 -9.54 17.29
N ASP A 393 4.23 -8.24 17.16
CA ASP A 393 5.16 -7.13 17.37
C ASP A 393 5.03 -6.49 18.76
N LYS A 394 4.24 -7.08 19.67
CA LYS A 394 4.05 -6.59 21.05
C LYS A 394 4.08 -7.69 22.09
N VAL A 395 4.41 -7.30 23.31
CA VAL A 395 4.24 -8.11 24.52
C VAL A 395 3.48 -7.28 25.54
N PHE A 396 2.29 -7.76 25.91
CA PHE A 396 1.42 -7.13 26.90
C PHE A 396 1.80 -7.56 28.33
N VAL A 397 2.02 -6.56 29.18
CA VAL A 397 2.46 -6.70 30.58
C VAL A 397 1.42 -6.05 31.50
N PRO A 398 0.82 -6.77 32.46
CA PRO A 398 -0.25 -6.21 33.28
C PRO A 398 0.27 -5.12 34.22
N LYS A 399 -0.49 -4.03 34.39
CA LYS A 399 -0.21 -2.98 35.38
C LYS A 399 -0.60 -3.45 36.77
N SER A 400 -1.84 -3.92 36.92
CA SER A 400 -2.47 -4.28 38.21
C SER A 400 -2.02 -5.61 38.81
N SER A 401 -1.38 -6.48 38.02
CA SER A 401 -1.03 -7.85 38.43
C SER A 401 0.50 -8.08 38.46
N PRO A 402 0.98 -9.16 39.12
CA PRO A 402 2.39 -9.52 39.08
C PRO A 402 2.90 -9.73 37.65
N ILE A 403 4.10 -9.21 37.37
CA ILE A 403 4.75 -9.40 36.06
C ILE A 403 5.31 -10.82 36.01
N THR A 404 4.86 -11.58 35.01
CA THR A 404 5.37 -12.91 34.67
C THR A 404 6.22 -12.85 33.41
N ALA A 405 6.98 -13.90 33.14
CA ALA A 405 7.68 -14.03 31.86
C ALA A 405 6.68 -14.09 30.70
N LYS A 406 7.04 -13.52 29.56
CA LYS A 406 6.18 -13.47 28.36
C LYS A 406 6.98 -13.89 27.13
N GLY A 407 6.33 -14.61 26.22
CA GLY A 407 7.01 -15.16 25.05
C GLY A 407 6.36 -14.79 23.73
N LEU A 408 7.17 -14.92 22.68
CA LEU A 408 6.80 -14.80 21.27
C LEU A 408 7.45 -15.96 20.51
N THR A 409 6.84 -16.36 19.40
CA THR A 409 7.45 -17.31 18.47
C THR A 409 8.12 -16.53 17.35
N LEU A 410 9.42 -16.71 17.14
CA LEU A 410 10.16 -16.07 16.05
C LEU A 410 9.85 -16.78 14.72
N ASN A 411 9.56 -15.99 13.70
CA ASN A 411 9.46 -16.42 12.32
C ASN A 411 10.81 -16.14 11.65
N LEU A 412 11.66 -17.17 11.58
CA LEU A 412 13.04 -16.98 11.14
C LEU A 412 13.15 -16.62 9.66
N ASN A 413 12.19 -16.99 8.81
CA ASN A 413 12.15 -16.60 7.39
C ASN A 413 13.45 -16.92 6.64
N GLY A 414 14.04 -18.09 6.93
CA GLY A 414 15.34 -18.52 6.38
C GLY A 414 16.54 -17.68 6.84
N THR A 415 16.39 -16.91 7.92
CA THR A 415 17.46 -16.15 8.59
C THR A 415 17.85 -16.82 9.93
N THR A 416 18.84 -16.26 10.62
CA THR A 416 19.24 -16.73 11.97
C THR A 416 19.10 -15.59 12.96
N PHE A 417 18.43 -15.84 14.09
CA PHE A 417 18.31 -14.88 15.18
C PHE A 417 19.69 -14.56 15.80
N ARG A 418 19.96 -13.29 16.07
CA ARG A 418 21.25 -12.79 16.61
C ARG A 418 21.16 -12.25 18.04
N GLY A 419 19.94 -12.08 18.54
CA GLY A 419 19.66 -11.59 19.90
C GLY A 419 18.67 -10.43 19.93
N LEU A 420 18.46 -9.91 21.14
CA LEU A 420 17.64 -8.72 21.40
C LEU A 420 18.49 -7.52 21.77
N TRP A 421 18.03 -6.33 21.35
CA TRP A 421 18.60 -5.05 21.76
C TRP A 421 17.53 -4.15 22.34
N HIS A 422 17.87 -3.40 23.39
CA HIS A 422 17.12 -2.24 23.85
C HIS A 422 17.97 -0.99 23.58
N GLY A 423 17.57 -0.20 22.59
CA GLY A 423 18.42 0.85 22.04
C GLY A 423 19.76 0.29 21.53
N LYS A 424 20.88 0.75 22.11
CA LYS A 424 22.22 0.27 21.78
C LYS A 424 22.68 -0.95 22.59
N THR A 425 21.93 -1.31 23.65
CA THR A 425 22.34 -2.33 24.61
C THR A 425 21.85 -3.70 24.16
N LYS A 426 22.78 -4.63 23.96
CA LYS A 426 22.45 -6.04 23.72
C LYS A 426 21.96 -6.68 25.01
N LEU A 427 20.82 -7.34 24.96
CA LEU A 427 20.31 -8.16 26.07
C LEU A 427 21.04 -9.49 26.14
N VAL A 428 21.18 -10.03 27.35
CA VAL A 428 21.93 -11.25 27.65
C VAL A 428 20.98 -12.45 27.73
N GLU A 429 21.18 -13.44 26.87
CA GLU A 429 20.45 -14.70 26.92
C GLU A 429 20.71 -15.44 28.25
N GLY A 430 19.70 -16.10 28.80
CA GLY A 430 19.71 -16.73 30.12
C GLY A 430 19.42 -15.78 31.28
N ARG A 431 19.73 -14.48 31.13
CA ARG A 431 19.42 -13.45 32.14
C ARG A 431 18.20 -12.61 31.77
N ASP A 432 18.23 -12.03 30.58
CA ASP A 432 17.26 -11.06 30.13
C ASP A 432 16.12 -11.71 29.34
N TYR A 433 16.46 -12.74 28.56
CA TYR A 433 15.52 -13.57 27.81
C TYR A 433 16.07 -15.00 27.69
N THR A 434 15.23 -15.96 27.36
CA THR A 434 15.64 -17.30 26.93
C THR A 434 15.17 -17.57 25.50
N LEU A 435 15.88 -18.43 24.78
CA LEU A 435 15.48 -18.90 23.47
C LEU A 435 15.43 -20.43 23.50
N PHE A 436 14.24 -21.01 23.34
CA PHE A 436 14.06 -22.44 23.23
C PHE A 436 13.84 -22.85 21.78
N ASP A 437 14.51 -23.93 21.34
CA ASP A 437 14.32 -24.51 20.01
C ASP A 437 14.47 -23.48 18.87
N THR A 438 15.42 -22.55 19.03
CA THR A 438 15.76 -21.46 18.10
C THR A 438 14.65 -20.43 17.78
N LYS A 439 13.40 -20.67 18.20
CA LYS A 439 12.23 -19.85 17.85
C LYS A 439 11.44 -19.33 19.03
N ARG A 440 11.36 -20.06 20.14
CA ARG A 440 10.53 -19.67 21.29
C ARG A 440 11.29 -18.68 22.16
N LEU A 441 11.11 -17.40 21.89
CA LEU A 441 11.71 -16.30 22.63
C LEU A 441 10.87 -16.00 23.88
N THR A 442 11.48 -15.97 25.06
CA THR A 442 10.80 -15.61 26.31
C THR A 442 11.55 -14.51 27.04
N LEU A 443 10.92 -13.35 27.23
CA LEU A 443 11.41 -12.26 28.07
C LEU A 443 11.20 -12.62 29.54
N THR A 444 12.23 -12.49 30.38
CA THR A 444 12.11 -12.81 31.80
C THR A 444 11.27 -11.78 32.54
N ALA A 445 10.59 -12.18 33.61
CA ALA A 445 9.83 -11.26 34.46
C ALA A 445 10.70 -10.10 34.98
N ARG A 446 11.97 -10.38 35.32
CA ARG A 446 12.95 -9.35 35.72
C ARG A 446 13.16 -8.31 34.61
N THR A 447 13.34 -8.76 33.37
CA THR A 447 13.51 -7.86 32.22
C THR A 447 12.27 -7.03 31.99
N LEU A 448 11.09 -7.65 32.01
CA LEU A 448 9.83 -6.94 31.81
C LEU A 448 9.59 -5.90 32.90
N THR A 449 9.82 -6.22 34.17
CA THR A 449 9.76 -5.24 35.28
C THR A 449 10.68 -4.05 35.05
N ARG A 450 11.91 -4.29 34.56
CA ARG A 450 12.84 -3.20 34.23
C ARG A 450 12.37 -2.36 33.04
N LEU A 451 11.79 -3.00 32.02
CA LEU A 451 11.38 -2.34 30.78
C LEU A 451 10.06 -1.57 30.94
N THR A 452 9.18 -1.98 31.85
CA THR A 452 7.92 -1.28 32.11
C THR A 452 8.04 -0.13 33.11
N GLY A 453 9.13 -0.05 33.89
CA GLY A 453 9.38 1.06 34.80
C GLY A 453 8.22 1.28 35.78
N ASP A 454 7.66 2.49 35.79
CA ASP A 454 6.51 2.88 36.63
C ASP A 454 5.16 2.33 36.12
N ARG A 455 5.20 1.52 35.05
CA ARG A 455 4.04 0.86 34.44
C ARG A 455 2.97 1.88 34.00
N GLU A 456 3.37 2.96 33.35
CA GLU A 456 2.41 3.82 32.66
C GLU A 456 1.73 3.03 31.54
N TYR A 457 0.42 3.18 31.35
CA TYR A 457 -0.30 2.45 30.31
C TYR A 457 0.22 2.80 28.92
N GLY A 458 0.33 1.80 28.04
CA GLY A 458 0.86 1.94 26.68
C GLY A 458 2.28 1.42 26.54
N VAL A 459 2.95 1.82 25.45
CA VAL A 459 4.31 1.39 25.12
C VAL A 459 5.32 2.01 26.09
N ASN A 460 6.05 1.18 26.84
CA ASN A 460 7.10 1.66 27.75
C ASN A 460 8.52 1.49 27.20
N ALA A 461 8.72 0.47 26.35
CA ALA A 461 10.01 0.21 25.72
C ALA A 461 9.80 -0.55 24.40
N THR A 462 10.72 -0.37 23.46
CA THR A 462 10.75 -1.13 22.21
C THR A 462 12.06 -1.90 22.12
N LEU A 463 11.96 -3.21 21.94
CA LEU A 463 13.09 -4.11 21.71
C LEU A 463 13.28 -4.35 20.21
N GLN A 464 14.53 -4.62 19.82
CA GLN A 464 14.89 -5.01 18.46
C GLN A 464 15.34 -6.46 18.46
N ALA A 465 14.54 -7.35 17.87
CA ALA A 465 15.00 -8.67 17.47
C ALA A 465 15.80 -8.55 16.17
N ARG A 466 17.09 -8.84 16.25
CA ARG A 466 18.00 -8.76 15.09
C ARG A 466 18.26 -10.15 14.52
N PHE A 467 18.38 -10.21 13.20
CA PHE A 467 18.62 -11.43 12.46
C PHE A 467 19.91 -11.32 11.64
N SER A 468 20.30 -12.40 10.97
CA SER A 468 21.52 -12.45 10.15
C SER A 468 21.50 -11.51 8.94
N ARG A 469 20.31 -11.12 8.47
CA ARG A 469 20.05 -10.17 7.38
C ARG A 469 18.64 -9.60 7.52
N GLY A 470 18.31 -8.63 6.67
CA GLY A 470 17.01 -7.95 6.69
C GLY A 470 16.92 -6.92 7.83
N LEU A 471 15.71 -6.42 8.04
CA LEU A 471 15.44 -5.40 9.05
C LEU A 471 15.28 -6.01 10.45
N PRO A 472 15.67 -5.29 11.51
CA PRO A 472 15.32 -5.67 12.87
C PRO A 472 13.81 -5.62 13.11
N TRP A 473 13.25 -6.69 13.65
CA TRP A 473 11.87 -6.74 14.10
C TRP A 473 11.70 -5.96 15.40
N GLN A 474 10.76 -5.02 15.43
CA GLN A 474 10.46 -4.24 16.63
C GLN A 474 9.47 -5.03 17.50
N ILE A 475 9.69 -5.04 18.81
CA ILE A 475 8.80 -5.66 19.79
C ILE A 475 8.51 -4.62 20.88
N ASP A 476 7.30 -4.09 20.89
CA ASP A 476 6.87 -3.15 21.92
C ASP A 476 6.50 -3.89 23.21
N VAL A 477 7.03 -3.41 24.34
CA VAL A 477 6.62 -3.83 25.67
C VAL A 477 5.53 -2.86 26.13
N VAL A 478 4.31 -3.37 26.19
CA VAL A 478 3.11 -2.57 26.42
C VAL A 478 2.58 -2.88 27.81
N THR A 479 2.55 -1.88 28.69
CA THR A 479 1.81 -2.03 29.94
C THR A 479 0.32 -1.85 29.67
N TYR A 480 -0.49 -2.79 30.14
CA TYR A 480 -1.94 -2.73 29.99
C TYR A 480 -2.70 -3.21 31.24
N ASP A 481 -3.99 -2.95 31.29
CA ASP A 481 -4.98 -3.71 32.05
C ASP A 481 -6.23 -3.89 31.16
N PRO A 482 -7.17 -4.81 31.49
CA PRO A 482 -8.39 -4.98 30.70
C PRO A 482 -9.14 -3.65 30.51
N PRO A 483 -9.53 -3.28 29.28
CA PRO A 483 -10.24 -2.04 29.03
C PRO A 483 -11.57 -1.97 29.79
N VAL A 484 -12.09 -0.75 29.96
CA VAL A 484 -13.37 -0.53 30.65
C VAL A 484 -14.31 0.26 29.75
N LEU A 485 -15.43 -0.36 29.39
CA LEU A 485 -16.53 0.27 28.67
C LEU A 485 -17.52 0.90 29.66
N SER A 486 -18.13 2.02 29.27
CA SER A 486 -19.17 2.69 30.06
C SER A 486 -20.50 2.73 29.32
N ASN A 487 -21.59 2.87 30.08
CA ASN A 487 -22.92 3.09 29.50
C ASN A 487 -22.93 4.41 28.71
N ALA A 488 -23.73 4.44 27.66
CA ALA A 488 -23.87 5.60 26.78
C ALA A 488 -25.29 5.71 26.23
N THR A 489 -25.67 6.93 25.86
CA THR A 489 -26.86 7.21 25.06
C THR A 489 -26.47 8.14 23.93
N GLY A 490 -27.20 8.09 22.81
CA GLY A 490 -26.93 8.93 21.65
C GLY A 490 -27.97 8.71 20.57
N THR A 491 -27.61 9.05 19.33
CA THR A 491 -28.45 8.85 18.15
C THR A 491 -27.75 7.95 17.14
N PRO A 492 -28.47 7.38 16.14
CA PRO A 492 -27.84 6.62 15.08
C PRO A 492 -26.77 7.40 14.30
N GLU A 493 -26.80 8.73 14.28
CA GLU A 493 -25.79 9.55 13.58
C GLU A 493 -24.56 9.85 14.44
N SER A 494 -24.68 9.76 15.76
CA SER A 494 -23.63 10.15 16.69
C SER A 494 -23.78 9.37 17.99
N PHE A 495 -23.23 8.16 18.00
CA PHE A 495 -23.13 7.33 19.19
C PHE A 495 -21.69 6.88 19.41
N THR A 496 -21.19 7.06 20.63
CA THR A 496 -19.86 6.60 21.03
C THR A 496 -19.94 5.95 22.41
N ILE A 497 -19.11 4.92 22.61
CA ILE A 497 -18.98 4.20 23.87
C ILE A 497 -17.77 4.76 24.61
N PRO A 498 -17.94 5.46 25.75
CA PRO A 498 -16.80 5.90 26.55
C PRO A 498 -15.99 4.70 27.03
N THR A 499 -14.70 4.73 26.72
CA THR A 499 -13.79 3.59 26.82
C THR A 499 -12.47 4.01 27.44
N LYS A 500 -12.10 3.38 28.56
CA LYS A 500 -10.74 3.44 29.08
C LYS A 500 -9.95 2.28 28.49
N TYR A 501 -9.15 2.56 27.46
CA TYR A 501 -8.35 1.54 26.77
C TYR A 501 -7.24 0.92 27.62
N GLN A 502 -6.75 1.65 28.64
CA GLN A 502 -5.76 1.13 29.59
C GLN A 502 -4.54 0.49 28.93
N GLY A 503 -4.04 1.09 27.84
CA GLY A 503 -2.85 0.60 27.10
C GLY A 503 -3.12 -0.54 26.12
N ASP A 504 -4.33 -1.08 26.08
CA ASP A 504 -4.74 -2.11 25.13
C ASP A 504 -5.21 -1.53 23.79
N LEU A 505 -5.29 -2.38 22.78
CA LEU A 505 -5.63 -2.02 21.40
C LEU A 505 -6.79 -2.88 20.91
N LEU A 506 -7.82 -2.23 20.37
CA LEU A 506 -8.99 -2.92 19.83
C LEU A 506 -8.58 -3.68 18.56
N ALA A 507 -8.86 -4.99 18.53
CA ALA A 507 -8.57 -5.87 17.41
C ALA A 507 -9.79 -6.00 16.48
N THR A 508 -10.96 -6.33 17.03
CA THR A 508 -12.20 -6.50 16.25
C THR A 508 -13.45 -6.42 17.15
N MET A 509 -14.64 -6.49 16.53
CA MET A 509 -15.93 -6.50 17.22
C MET A 509 -16.86 -7.53 16.56
N GLU A 510 -17.46 -8.40 17.37
CA GLU A 510 -18.61 -9.22 16.97
C GLU A 510 -19.92 -8.53 17.32
N ALA A 511 -20.99 -8.83 16.57
CA ALA A 511 -22.34 -8.35 16.85
C ALA A 511 -23.40 -9.44 16.56
N THR A 512 -24.21 -9.79 17.57
CA THR A 512 -25.28 -10.79 17.45
C THR A 512 -26.56 -10.37 18.19
N TYR A 513 -27.70 -10.86 17.74
CA TYR A 513 -28.98 -10.78 18.45
C TYR A 513 -29.17 -11.97 19.39
N ALA A 514 -30.20 -11.89 20.25
CA ALA A 514 -30.52 -12.96 21.20
C ALA A 514 -31.00 -14.26 20.53
N ASP A 515 -31.53 -14.16 19.30
CA ASP A 515 -31.94 -15.30 18.47
C ASP A 515 -30.74 -16.04 17.83
N GLY A 516 -29.52 -15.54 18.01
CA GLY A 516 -28.29 -16.07 17.43
C GLY A 516 -27.95 -15.54 16.04
N GLY A 517 -28.81 -14.69 15.44
CA GLY A 517 -28.54 -14.03 14.18
C GLY A 517 -27.46 -12.94 14.30
N ASN A 518 -26.70 -12.72 13.23
CA ASN A 518 -25.71 -11.64 13.19
C ASN A 518 -26.41 -10.27 13.13
N ALA A 519 -25.86 -9.29 13.83
CA ALA A 519 -26.36 -7.93 13.87
C ALA A 519 -25.44 -6.96 13.10
N GLY A 520 -26.01 -5.89 12.56
CA GLY A 520 -25.29 -4.90 11.76
C GLY A 520 -25.32 -5.17 10.26
N GLN A 521 -24.50 -4.43 9.52
CA GLN A 521 -24.48 -4.45 8.06
C GLN A 521 -23.86 -5.73 7.47
N THR A 522 -23.00 -6.42 8.22
CA THR A 522 -22.35 -7.66 7.78
C THR A 522 -23.13 -8.85 8.33
N SER A 523 -24.16 -9.29 7.60
CA SER A 523 -25.10 -10.31 8.08
C SER A 523 -24.57 -11.76 7.99
N TRP A 524 -23.53 -12.03 7.20
CA TRP A 524 -23.00 -13.37 6.95
C TRP A 524 -21.93 -13.82 7.97
N THR A 525 -21.43 -12.93 8.82
CA THR A 525 -20.48 -13.24 9.91
C THR A 525 -20.78 -12.36 11.12
N PRO A 526 -20.57 -12.84 12.36
CA PRO A 526 -20.71 -11.98 13.54
C PRO A 526 -19.63 -10.90 13.60
N TYR A 527 -18.42 -11.16 13.07
CA TYR A 527 -17.29 -10.23 13.10
C TYR A 527 -17.47 -9.10 12.07
N GLN A 528 -17.70 -7.90 12.58
CA GLN A 528 -17.97 -6.72 11.77
C GLN A 528 -16.68 -6.13 11.19
N GLU A 529 -16.81 -5.35 10.11
CA GLU A 529 -15.66 -4.73 9.45
C GLU A 529 -15.17 -3.49 10.20
N PHE A 530 -13.86 -3.45 10.47
CA PHE A 530 -13.20 -2.35 11.15
C PHE A 530 -13.27 -1.06 10.32
N ASN A 531 -13.50 0.08 10.97
CA ASN A 531 -13.79 1.42 10.40
C ASN A 531 -15.08 1.54 9.59
N MET A 532 -15.70 0.45 9.14
CA MET A 532 -17.00 0.47 8.48
C MET A 532 -18.16 0.33 9.45
N ALA A 533 -18.03 -0.55 10.46
CA ALA A 533 -19.07 -0.78 11.46
C ALA A 533 -18.75 -0.14 12.82
N PHE A 534 -17.46 -0.11 13.18
CA PHE A 534 -16.97 0.47 14.43
C PHE A 534 -15.56 1.02 14.22
N SER A 535 -15.14 1.98 15.05
CA SER A 535 -13.79 2.55 14.99
C SER A 535 -13.33 3.04 16.36
N PRO A 536 -12.10 2.75 16.81
CA PRO A 536 -11.58 3.28 18.08
C PRO A 536 -11.07 4.72 17.92
N ASP A 537 -11.54 5.64 18.76
CA ASP A 537 -10.96 6.97 18.93
C ASP A 537 -10.13 6.98 20.22
N TYR A 538 -8.88 6.53 20.12
CA TYR A 538 -7.95 6.46 21.25
C TYR A 538 -7.72 7.82 21.93
N PRO A 539 -7.49 8.94 21.20
CA PRO A 539 -7.30 10.25 21.81
C PRO A 539 -8.51 10.73 22.63
N LYS A 540 -9.74 10.41 22.20
CA LYS A 540 -10.95 10.78 22.95
C LYS A 540 -11.38 9.72 23.96
N GLY A 541 -10.74 8.55 24.00
CA GLY A 541 -11.12 7.46 24.88
C GLY A 541 -12.54 6.98 24.58
N THR A 542 -12.89 6.79 23.31
CA THR A 542 -14.20 6.28 22.90
C THR A 542 -14.09 5.23 21.79
N ILE A 543 -15.09 4.35 21.69
CA ILE A 543 -15.32 3.52 20.50
C ILE A 543 -16.54 4.11 19.79
N ILE A 544 -16.39 4.41 18.51
CA ILE A 544 -17.47 4.89 17.64
C ILE A 544 -18.18 3.66 17.07
N LEU A 545 -19.51 3.60 17.20
CA LEU A 545 -20.34 2.73 16.37
C LEU A 545 -20.81 3.58 15.20
N THR A 546 -20.55 3.14 13.96
CA THR A 546 -20.80 3.99 12.80
C THR A 546 -22.31 4.13 12.54
N PRO A 547 -22.74 5.20 11.86
CA PRO A 547 -24.12 5.33 11.46
C PRO A 547 -24.62 4.18 10.59
N ALA A 548 -23.76 3.64 9.72
CA ALA A 548 -24.09 2.48 8.89
C ALA A 548 -24.44 1.27 9.76
N PHE A 549 -23.62 0.97 10.78
CA PHE A 549 -23.87 -0.15 11.68
C PHE A 549 -25.15 0.03 12.47
N LEU A 550 -25.34 1.20 13.08
CA LEU A 550 -26.49 1.50 13.92
C LEU A 550 -27.80 1.47 13.13
N LYS A 551 -27.80 2.00 11.89
CA LYS A 551 -28.98 1.97 11.01
C LYS A 551 -29.33 0.56 10.52
N ALA A 552 -28.35 -0.34 10.46
CA ALA A 552 -28.57 -1.74 10.11
C ALA A 552 -29.12 -2.59 11.29
N LEU A 553 -29.19 -2.05 12.51
CA LEU A 553 -29.78 -2.75 13.64
C LEU A 553 -31.31 -2.81 13.53
N ARG A 554 -31.87 -3.96 13.94
CA ARG A 554 -33.32 -4.15 14.11
C ARG A 554 -33.82 -3.20 15.20
N ASP A 555 -34.88 -2.46 14.89
CA ASP A 555 -35.40 -1.45 15.81
C ASP A 555 -36.04 -2.08 17.06
N GLY A 556 -35.72 -1.53 18.24
CA GLY A 556 -36.20 -2.02 19.53
C GLY A 556 -35.51 -3.28 20.04
N GLU A 557 -34.72 -3.97 19.21
CA GLU A 557 -34.04 -5.21 19.58
C GLU A 557 -32.62 -4.94 20.10
N ALA A 558 -32.23 -5.63 21.18
CA ALA A 558 -30.88 -5.50 21.74
C ALA A 558 -29.90 -6.42 21.00
N ALA A 559 -28.85 -5.81 20.43
CA ALA A 559 -27.68 -6.53 19.94
C ALA A 559 -26.62 -6.63 21.05
N THR A 560 -25.99 -7.80 21.16
CA THR A 560 -24.80 -8.02 21.99
C THR A 560 -23.56 -7.82 21.12
N LEU A 561 -22.71 -6.88 21.52
CA LEU A 561 -21.41 -6.65 20.93
C LEU A 561 -20.34 -7.32 21.79
N THR A 562 -19.38 -7.97 21.15
CA THR A 562 -18.20 -8.53 21.82
C THR A 562 -16.96 -7.87 21.24
N PHE A 563 -16.31 -7.01 22.01
CA PHE A 563 -15.07 -6.34 21.63
C PHE A 563 -13.87 -7.22 22.00
N HIS A 564 -12.99 -7.46 21.04
CA HIS A 564 -11.76 -8.23 21.21
C HIS A 564 -10.57 -7.30 21.15
N PHE A 565 -9.63 -7.46 22.08
CA PHE A 565 -8.42 -6.65 22.15
C PHE A 565 -7.15 -7.50 21.98
N TYR A 566 -6.07 -6.89 21.47
CA TYR A 566 -4.82 -7.61 21.18
C TYR A 566 -4.11 -8.16 22.42
N SER A 567 -4.43 -7.69 23.63
CA SER A 567 -3.97 -8.34 24.86
C SER A 567 -4.60 -9.71 25.14
N GLY A 568 -5.67 -10.05 24.42
CA GLY A 568 -6.54 -11.20 24.68
C GLY A 568 -7.76 -10.88 25.56
N ALA A 569 -7.95 -9.62 25.96
CA ALA A 569 -9.16 -9.20 26.68
C ALA A 569 -10.39 -9.22 25.75
N THR A 570 -11.52 -9.62 26.30
CA THR A 570 -12.82 -9.61 25.63
C THR A 570 -13.84 -8.89 26.51
N LEU A 571 -14.62 -7.98 25.94
CA LEU A 571 -15.62 -7.18 26.66
C LEU A 571 -16.97 -7.22 25.96
N LYS A 572 -18.03 -7.51 26.72
CA LYS A 572 -19.39 -7.51 26.20
C LYS A 572 -20.09 -6.16 26.42
N TYR A 573 -20.89 -5.77 25.45
CA TYR A 573 -21.68 -4.55 25.46
C TYR A 573 -23.06 -4.83 24.86
N LYS A 574 -24.12 -4.24 25.39
CA LYS A 574 -25.45 -4.31 24.76
C LYS A 574 -25.78 -2.98 24.14
N VAL A 575 -26.25 -2.98 22.89
CA VAL A 575 -26.73 -1.80 22.19
C VAL A 575 -28.15 -2.02 21.68
N THR A 576 -29.02 -1.04 21.89
CA THR A 576 -30.38 -1.03 21.36
C THR A 576 -30.63 0.29 20.66
N LYS A 577 -30.99 0.23 19.38
CA LYS A 577 -31.54 1.36 18.63
C LYS A 577 -33.07 1.32 18.75
N SER A 578 -33.70 2.45 19.05
CA SER A 578 -35.16 2.60 19.08
C SER A 578 -35.53 3.94 18.45
N GLY A 579 -35.99 3.91 17.20
CA GLY A 579 -36.14 5.10 16.37
C GLY A 579 -34.82 5.86 16.27
N ASP A 580 -34.82 7.13 16.71
CA ASP A 580 -33.67 8.04 16.69
C ASP A 580 -32.82 8.00 17.98
N SER A 581 -33.14 7.09 18.91
CA SER A 581 -32.39 6.91 20.15
C SER A 581 -31.54 5.64 20.09
N VAL A 582 -30.32 5.72 20.59
CA VAL A 582 -29.44 4.57 20.81
C VAL A 582 -29.06 4.54 22.29
N THR A 583 -29.23 3.38 22.91
CA THR A 583 -28.81 3.12 24.30
C THR A 583 -27.80 2.00 24.33
N GLY A 584 -26.72 2.20 25.09
CA GLY A 584 -25.63 1.27 25.25
C GLY A 584 -25.33 0.98 26.71
N THR A 585 -25.14 -0.29 27.05
CA THR A 585 -24.87 -0.73 28.42
C THR A 585 -23.68 -1.69 28.44
N ALA A 586 -22.69 -1.38 29.27
CA ALA A 586 -21.57 -2.28 29.52
C ALA A 586 -22.07 -3.51 30.29
N VAL A 587 -21.70 -4.70 29.83
CA VAL A 587 -22.05 -5.95 30.51
C VAL A 587 -20.95 -6.25 31.52
N LYS A 588 -21.30 -6.25 32.81
CA LYS A 588 -20.38 -6.71 33.86
C LYS A 588 -20.32 -8.23 33.80
N GLU A 589 -19.13 -8.79 33.65
CA GLU A 589 -18.94 -10.22 33.89
C GLU A 589 -19.14 -10.48 35.39
N SER A 590 -19.96 -11.48 35.71
CA SER A 590 -20.35 -11.87 37.07
C SER A 590 -19.29 -12.72 37.75
#